data_AF-A0A2V9Q7A7-F1
#
_entry.id   AF-A0A2V9Q7A7-F1
#
_cell.length_a   1.000
_cell.length_b   1.000
_cell.length_c   1.000
_cell.angle_alpha   90.00
_cell.angle_beta   90.00
_cell.angle_gamma   90.00
#
_symmetry.space_group_name_H-M   'P 1'
#
loop_
_entity.id
_entity.type
_entity.pdbx_description
1 polymer ?
#
loop_
_entity_poly.entity_id
_entity_poly.type
_entity_poly.pdbx_seq_one_letter_code
_entity_poly.pdbx_strand_id
1 'polypeptide(L)'
;MSRAGLLLPFGSYTHRLFGAELPGTVVFTDVTESAGLSHARNIFGSPDNKQYLLEEMGGGVALFDYDNDGWLDIFLVNGTSLDPATRDRQPTSYLFHNN
;
A
#
# COMPACT_ATOMS: atom_id res chain seq x y z
N MET A 1 56.41 41.75 29.40
CA MET A 1 55.07 42.32 29.17
C MET A 1 54.37 41.49 28.09
N SER A 2 53.12 41.09 28.36
CA SER A 2 52.22 40.30 27.49
C SER A 2 52.66 38.83 27.31
N ARG A 3 51.86 37.78 27.56
CA ARG A 3 50.40 37.65 27.65
C ARG A 3 50.10 36.32 28.37
N ALA A 4 49.11 36.31 29.26
CA ALA A 4 48.65 35.11 29.96
C ALA A 4 47.94 34.15 28.99
N GLY A 5 48.30 32.87 29.04
CA GLY A 5 47.52 31.76 28.46
C GLY A 5 47.29 30.74 29.55
N LEU A 6 46.07 30.69 30.10
CA LEU A 6 45.63 29.67 31.03
C LEU A 6 45.03 28.52 30.20
N LEU A 7 45.77 27.41 30.11
CA LEU A 7 45.27 26.16 29.56
C LEU A 7 44.36 25.51 30.62
N LEU A 8 43.05 25.54 30.41
CA LEU A 8 42.10 24.78 31.24
C LEU A 8 42.21 23.28 30.88
N PRO A 9 42.16 22.37 31.87
CA PRO A 9 42.27 20.94 31.62
C PRO A 9 40.99 20.41 30.94
N PHE A 10 41.18 19.47 30.02
CA PHE A 10 40.10 18.74 29.34
C PHE A 10 39.22 18.00 30.36
N GLY A 11 37.98 18.46 30.51
CA GLY A 11 36.93 17.73 31.21
C GLY A 11 36.44 16.56 30.36
N SER A 12 36.22 15.42 31.00
CA SER A 12 35.62 14.21 30.45
C SER A 12 34.19 14.47 29.98
N TYR A 13 34.00 14.65 28.67
CA TYR A 13 32.69 14.61 28.05
C TYR A 13 32.22 13.15 28.00
N THR A 14 31.48 12.72 29.02
CA THR A 14 30.62 11.54 28.88
C THR A 14 29.44 11.95 27.99
N HIS A 15 29.65 11.92 26.67
CA HIS A 15 28.51 11.82 25.76
C HIS A 15 27.83 10.49 26.10
N ARG A 16 26.71 10.55 26.82
CA ARG A 16 25.72 9.46 26.79
C ARG A 16 25.39 9.31 25.31
N LEU A 17 25.90 8.25 24.70
CA LEU A 17 25.39 7.77 23.43
C LEU A 17 23.91 7.52 23.70
N PHE A 18 23.05 8.39 23.18
CA PHE A 18 21.64 8.06 23.02
C PHE A 18 21.64 6.70 22.32
N GLY A 19 21.09 5.68 22.99
CA GLY A 19 20.96 4.36 22.41
C GLY A 19 20.29 4.53 21.07
N ALA A 20 20.98 4.12 20.01
CA ALA A 20 20.34 3.98 18.72
C ALA A 20 19.26 2.93 18.90
N GLU A 21 18.02 3.36 19.05
CA GLU A 21 16.86 2.49 19.01
C GLU A 21 16.87 1.86 17.62
N LEU A 22 17.22 0.58 17.56
CA LEU A 22 17.18 -0.19 16.33
C LEU A 22 15.77 -0.03 15.77
N PRO A 23 15.59 0.31 14.49
CA PRO A 23 14.25 0.52 13.93
C PRO A 23 13.42 -0.72 14.25
N GLY A 24 12.36 -0.52 15.04
CA GLY A 24 11.49 -1.60 15.47
C GLY A 24 11.02 -2.41 14.27
N THR A 25 10.98 -3.73 14.40
CA THR A 25 10.52 -4.62 13.33
C THR A 25 9.12 -4.19 12.86
N VAL A 26 9.00 -3.82 11.59
CA VAL A 26 7.70 -3.54 10.96
C VAL A 26 6.99 -4.86 10.70
N VAL A 27 5.77 -5.00 11.20
CA VAL A 27 4.92 -6.18 11.00
C VAL A 27 3.69 -5.75 10.20
N PHE A 28 3.41 -6.47 9.11
CA PHE A 28 2.18 -6.30 8.35
C PHE A 28 1.14 -7.32 8.84
N THR A 29 -0.11 -6.87 8.99
CA THR A 29 -1.25 -7.74 9.29
C THR A 29 -2.13 -7.83 8.06
N ASP A 30 -2.45 -9.04 7.61
CA ASP A 30 -3.45 -9.25 6.57
C ASP A 30 -4.84 -9.05 7.17
N VAL A 31 -5.57 -8.07 6.65
CA VAL A 31 -6.94 -7.73 7.06
C VAL A 31 -7.95 -7.98 5.94
N THR A 32 -7.56 -8.67 4.87
CA THR A 32 -8.39 -8.85 3.65
C THR A 32 -9.75 -9.45 3.98
N GLU A 33 -9.78 -10.46 4.86
CA GLU A 33 -11.01 -11.14 5.24
C GLU A 33 -11.87 -10.30 6.19
N SER A 34 -11.28 -9.71 7.23
CA SER A 34 -12.02 -8.86 8.17
C SER A 34 -12.52 -7.56 7.55
N ALA A 35 -11.86 -7.07 6.49
CA ALA A 35 -12.29 -5.92 5.70
C ALA A 35 -13.34 -6.30 4.63
N GLY A 36 -13.73 -7.57 4.51
CA GLY A 36 -14.73 -8.02 3.55
C GLY A 36 -14.26 -8.04 2.08
N LEU A 37 -12.96 -7.91 1.82
CA LEU A 37 -12.38 -7.78 0.48
C LEU A 37 -12.07 -9.14 -0.20
N SER A 38 -12.18 -10.26 0.54
CA SER A 38 -11.72 -11.59 0.12
C SER A 38 -12.42 -12.18 -1.11
N HIS A 39 -13.60 -11.68 -1.46
CA HIS A 39 -14.38 -12.18 -2.61
C HIS A 39 -14.13 -11.38 -3.91
N ALA A 40 -13.34 -10.31 -3.84
CA ALA A 40 -13.01 -9.49 -5.00
C ALA A 40 -12.11 -10.27 -5.95
N ARG A 41 -12.59 -10.58 -7.17
CA ARG A 41 -11.77 -11.22 -8.19
C ARG A 41 -11.56 -10.29 -9.38
N ASN A 42 -10.32 -9.86 -9.59
CA ASN A 42 -9.94 -9.07 -10.75
C ASN A 42 -9.64 -9.98 -11.95
N ILE A 43 -10.24 -9.68 -13.10
CA ILE A 43 -10.13 -10.45 -14.34
C ILE A 43 -9.80 -9.49 -15.48
N PHE A 44 -8.62 -9.63 -16.07
CA PHE A 44 -8.18 -8.91 -17.26
C PHE A 44 -7.51 -9.90 -18.20
N GLY A 45 -8.25 -10.40 -19.18
CA GLY A 45 -7.78 -11.46 -20.06
C GLY A 45 -7.67 -12.84 -19.40
N SER A 46 -6.96 -13.72 -20.08
CA SER A 46 -6.66 -15.06 -19.58
C SER A 46 -5.68 -15.03 -18.37
N PRO A 47 -5.86 -15.93 -17.38
CA PRO A 47 -4.96 -16.05 -16.24
C PRO A 47 -3.62 -16.71 -16.59
N ASP A 48 -3.63 -17.68 -17.51
CA ASP A 48 -2.46 -18.52 -17.80
C ASP A 48 -1.65 -18.00 -18.99
N ASN A 49 -2.29 -17.23 -19.88
CA ASN A 49 -1.63 -16.77 -21.10
C ASN A 49 -2.29 -15.51 -21.69
N LYS A 50 -1.67 -14.35 -21.48
CA LYS A 50 -2.08 -13.08 -22.07
C LYS A 50 -1.41 -12.93 -23.44
N GLN A 51 -2.21 -12.77 -24.49
CA GLN A 51 -1.72 -12.70 -25.87
C GLN A 51 -1.83 -11.28 -26.43
N TYR A 52 -2.70 -10.45 -25.86
CA TYR A 52 -2.95 -9.09 -26.32
C TYR A 52 -2.55 -8.07 -25.24
N LEU A 53 -2.01 -6.92 -25.67
CA LEU A 53 -1.68 -5.81 -24.76
C LEU A 53 -2.90 -5.36 -23.92
N LEU A 54 -4.11 -5.49 -24.47
CA LEU A 54 -5.34 -5.16 -23.74
C LEU A 54 -5.58 -6.04 -22.50
N GLU A 55 -5.05 -7.27 -22.48
CA GLU A 55 -5.15 -8.18 -21.34
C GLU A 55 -4.14 -7.87 -20.23
N GLU A 56 -3.05 -7.18 -20.58
CA GLU A 56 -2.00 -6.75 -19.64
C GLU A 56 -2.35 -5.45 -18.93
N MET A 57 -3.16 -4.61 -19.59
CA MET A 57 -3.68 -3.39 -19.00
C MET A 57 -4.75 -3.75 -17.97
N GLY A 58 -4.31 -3.94 -16.72
CA GLY A 58 -5.21 -4.14 -15.59
C GLY A 58 -6.15 -2.97 -15.35
N GLY A 59 -7.04 -3.16 -14.37
CA GLY A 59 -7.97 -2.13 -13.94
C GLY A 59 -7.30 -1.04 -13.11
N GLY A 60 -8.11 -0.08 -12.68
CA GLY A 60 -7.74 0.91 -11.67
C GLY A 60 -8.50 0.70 -10.37
N VAL A 61 -8.07 1.42 -9.35
CA VAL A 61 -8.81 1.62 -8.11
C VAL A 61 -9.09 3.11 -7.95
N ALA A 62 -10.28 3.45 -7.47
CA ALA A 62 -10.61 4.78 -6.99
C ALA A 62 -10.91 4.72 -5.50
N LEU A 63 -10.39 5.71 -4.76
CA LEU A 63 -10.73 5.95 -3.37
C LEU A 63 -11.47 7.27 -3.29
N PHE A 64 -12.73 7.22 -2.87
CA PHE A 64 -13.58 8.39 -2.71
C PHE A 64 -14.71 8.05 -1.75
N ASP A 65 -15.27 9.09 -1.14
CA ASP A 65 -16.43 9.01 -0.26
C ASP A 65 -17.69 9.02 -1.16
N TYR A 66 -18.31 7.85 -1.40
CA TYR A 66 -19.40 7.77 -2.38
C TYR A 66 -20.76 8.15 -1.80
N ASP A 67 -20.94 8.06 -0.48
CA ASP A 67 -22.20 8.36 0.20
C ASP A 67 -22.15 9.58 1.13
N ASN A 68 -20.99 10.24 1.25
CA ASN A 68 -20.71 11.44 2.02
C ASN A 68 -20.72 11.22 3.55
N ASP A 69 -20.26 10.06 4.01
CA ASP A 69 -20.15 9.76 5.44
C ASP A 69 -18.80 10.17 6.07
N GLY A 70 -17.86 10.67 5.25
CA GLY A 70 -16.54 11.12 5.67
C GLY A 70 -15.45 10.03 5.65
N TRP A 71 -15.79 8.80 5.28
CA TRP A 71 -14.85 7.70 5.10
C TRP A 71 -14.57 7.47 3.61
N LEU A 72 -13.35 7.00 3.30
CA LEU A 72 -13.04 6.62 1.92
C LEU A 72 -13.52 5.21 1.66
N ASP A 73 -14.30 5.06 0.58
CA ASP A 73 -14.72 3.79 0.02
C ASP A 73 -13.76 3.35 -1.10
N ILE A 74 -13.89 2.10 -1.54
CA ILE A 74 -13.05 1.52 -2.59
C ILE A 74 -13.91 1.15 -3.79
N PHE A 75 -13.61 1.72 -4.95
CA PHE A 75 -14.11 1.20 -6.22
C PHE A 75 -13.00 0.49 -6.98
N LEU A 76 -13.18 -0.82 -7.21
CA LEU A 76 -12.23 -1.66 -7.93
C LEU A 76 -12.76 -1.98 -9.33
N VAL A 77 -12.08 -1.47 -10.36
CA VAL A 77 -12.45 -1.71 -11.76
C VAL A 77 -12.09 -3.13 -12.15
N ASN A 78 -13.07 -3.81 -12.77
CA ASN A 78 -12.89 -5.15 -13.31
C ASN A 78 -12.97 -5.15 -14.83
N GLY A 79 -12.28 -6.10 -15.45
CA GLY A 79 -12.27 -6.31 -16.89
C GLY A 79 -13.01 -7.59 -17.25
N THR A 80 -12.62 -8.19 -18.36
CA THR A 80 -13.09 -9.50 -18.79
C THR A 80 -12.00 -10.24 -19.56
N SER A 81 -12.28 -11.50 -19.90
CA SER A 81 -11.46 -12.30 -20.81
C SER A 81 -11.87 -12.05 -22.26
N LEU A 82 -10.89 -12.04 -23.18
CA LEU A 82 -11.16 -11.99 -24.62
C LEU A 82 -11.52 -13.37 -25.21
N ASP A 83 -11.25 -14.45 -24.46
CA ASP A 83 -11.61 -15.81 -24.83
C ASP A 83 -13.15 -15.96 -24.95
N PRO A 84 -13.67 -16.35 -26.13
CA PRO A 84 -15.09 -16.59 -26.33
C PRO A 84 -15.74 -17.54 -25.32
N ALA A 85 -15.02 -18.53 -24.80
CA ALA A 85 -15.59 -19.51 -23.87
C ALA A 85 -15.83 -18.93 -22.47
N THR A 86 -15.15 -17.83 -22.13
CA THR A 86 -15.18 -17.25 -20.78
C THR A 86 -15.66 -15.80 -20.74
N ARG A 87 -15.72 -15.10 -21.88
CA ARG A 87 -16.15 -13.68 -21.95
C ARG A 87 -17.56 -13.43 -21.39
N ASP A 88 -18.44 -14.43 -21.49
CA ASP A 88 -19.85 -14.28 -21.05
C ASP A 88 -20.00 -14.42 -19.53
N ARG A 89 -18.95 -14.88 -18.83
CA ARG A 89 -18.86 -14.79 -17.38
C ARG A 89 -18.48 -13.35 -17.01
N GLN A 90 -19.42 -12.42 -17.20
CA GLN A 90 -19.22 -10.98 -17.03
C GLN A 90 -18.76 -10.66 -15.61
N PRO A 91 -17.46 -10.41 -15.38
CA PRO A 91 -16.96 -9.99 -14.08
C PRO A 91 -17.46 -8.56 -13.85
N THR A 92 -17.94 -8.26 -12.65
CA THR A 92 -18.38 -6.91 -12.31
C THR A 92 -17.28 -6.18 -11.55
N SER A 93 -17.21 -4.87 -11.75
CA SER A 93 -16.50 -3.98 -10.83
C SER A 93 -17.13 -4.05 -9.44
N TYR A 94 -16.35 -3.76 -8.41
CA TYR A 94 -16.78 -3.80 -7.02
C TYR A 94 -16.79 -2.40 -6.43
N LEU A 95 -17.82 -2.08 -5.64
CA LEU A 95 -17.83 -0.94 -4.73
C LEU A 95 -17.87 -1.50 -3.31
N PHE A 96 -16.82 -1.24 -2.53
CA PHE A 96 -16.73 -1.60 -1.12
C PHE A 96 -16.97 -0.37 -0.28
N HIS A 97 -18.00 -0.44 0.54
CA HIS A 97 -18.35 0.61 1.47
C HIS A 97 -17.63 0.42 2.81
N ASN A 98 -17.09 1.50 3.37
CA ASN A 98 -16.34 1.48 4.62
C ASN A 98 -17.18 2.06 5.77
N ASN A 99 -17.41 1.28 6.85
CA ASN A 99 -18.24 1.68 8.00
C ASN A 99 -17.83 0.96 9.29
#